data_AF-A0A924WR31-F1
#
_entry.id   AF-A0A924WR31-F1
#
_cell.length_a   1.000
_cell.length_b   1.000
_cell.length_c   1.000
_cell.angle_alpha   90.00
_cell.angle_beta   90.00
_cell.angle_gamma   90.00
#
_symmetry.space_group_name_H-M   'P 1'
#
loop_
_entity.id
_entity.type
_entity.pdbx_description
1 polymer ?
#
loop_
_entity_poly.entity_id
_entity_poly.type
_entity_poly.pdbx_seq_one_letter_code
_entity_poly.pdbx_strand_id
1 'polypeptide(L)'
;MYSHDAFISYSHAADGALAPILESGLERLARPTFRLRAIDVFRDQTSLSASPGVWTSIVDHLAGSRWFVLLASPASAASPWCQKEVLWWLEHHGTERLLIALTDGQLFWDAQRSDFDWTRTDAMAPGLRGRFGEEPLYVDLRWARALDRPTARDPRLRSALLDLAAPIRGVPKDQLDGDDVRQLRRTRWLFRSGALAITLAAAVAVWQAVEATAQRRLAEAERERALS
;
A
#
# COMPACT_ATOMS: atom_id res chain seq x y z
N MET A 1 -1.77 -19.06 -1.90
CA MET A 1 -1.06 -17.77 -1.95
C MET A 1 -2.13 -16.70 -2.09
N TYR A 2 -2.09 -15.64 -1.28
CA TYR A 2 -3.08 -14.56 -1.36
C TYR A 2 -2.87 -13.76 -2.66
N SER A 3 -3.97 -13.37 -3.30
CA SER A 3 -3.98 -12.52 -4.49
C SER A 3 -3.78 -11.05 -4.14
N HIS A 4 -4.25 -10.63 -2.96
CA HIS A 4 -4.14 -9.25 -2.47
C HIS A 4 -3.59 -9.23 -1.04
N ASP A 5 -2.86 -8.16 -0.71
CA ASP A 5 -2.40 -7.93 0.66
C ASP A 5 -3.53 -7.42 1.55
N ALA A 6 -4.46 -6.63 1.01
CA ALA A 6 -5.60 -6.09 1.75
C ALA A 6 -6.86 -5.90 0.90
N PHE A 7 -8.02 -6.11 1.51
CA PHE A 7 -9.36 -5.78 0.98
C PHE A 7 -9.91 -4.55 1.71
N ILE A 8 -10.39 -3.54 1.00
CA ILE A 8 -11.05 -2.36 1.59
C ILE A 8 -12.56 -2.46 1.41
N SER A 9 -13.29 -2.55 2.52
CA SER A 9 -14.76 -2.44 2.58
C SER A 9 -15.17 -1.03 3.01
N TYR A 10 -16.08 -0.39 2.27
CA TYR A 10 -16.53 0.97 2.54
C TYR A 10 -17.92 1.26 1.97
N SER A 11 -18.56 2.31 2.48
CA SER A 11 -19.79 2.83 1.88
C SER A 11 -19.48 3.86 0.81
N HIS A 12 -19.91 3.64 -0.43
CA HIS A 12 -19.77 4.62 -1.51
C HIS A 12 -20.38 5.99 -1.16
N ALA A 13 -21.52 5.99 -0.45
CA ALA A 13 -22.23 7.21 -0.09
C ALA A 13 -21.40 8.11 0.84
N ALA A 14 -20.55 7.52 1.66
CA ALA A 14 -19.74 8.25 2.62
C ALA A 14 -18.28 8.34 2.16
N ASP A 15 -17.63 7.24 1.82
CA ASP A 15 -16.19 7.12 1.65
C ASP A 15 -15.71 7.18 0.18
N GLY A 16 -16.59 7.51 -0.78
CA GLY A 16 -16.28 7.47 -2.20
C GLY A 16 -15.07 8.33 -2.62
N ALA A 17 -14.78 9.42 -1.92
CA ALA A 17 -13.59 10.25 -2.15
C ALA A 17 -12.35 9.76 -1.38
N LEU A 18 -12.53 9.27 -0.15
CA LEU A 18 -11.43 8.88 0.74
C LEU A 18 -10.86 7.51 0.39
N ALA A 19 -11.70 6.54 0.02
CA ALA A 19 -11.27 5.18 -0.28
C ALA A 19 -10.24 5.09 -1.43
N PRO A 20 -10.39 5.79 -2.57
CA PRO A 20 -9.36 5.83 -3.62
C PRO A 20 -8.05 6.49 -3.17
N ILE A 21 -8.13 7.48 -2.26
CA ILE A 21 -6.94 8.14 -1.71
C ILE A 21 -6.20 7.18 -0.78
N LEU A 22 -6.91 6.41 0.03
CA LEU A 22 -6.32 5.38 0.90
C LEU A 22 -5.70 4.24 0.09
N GLU A 23 -6.41 3.73 -0.91
CA GLU A 23 -5.89 2.74 -1.86
C GLU A 23 -4.57 3.21 -2.48
N SER A 24 -4.59 4.38 -3.15
CA SER A 24 -3.38 4.94 -3.77
C SER A 24 -2.29 5.24 -2.75
N GLY A 25 -2.66 5.70 -1.55
CA GLY A 25 -1.73 5.94 -0.46
C GLY A 25 -0.98 4.67 -0.05
N LEU A 26 -1.72 3.59 0.24
CA LEU A 26 -1.17 2.30 0.67
C LEU A 26 -0.32 1.64 -0.42
N GLU A 27 -0.75 1.68 -1.68
CA GLU A 27 0.03 1.13 -2.79
C GLU A 27 1.36 1.86 -2.98
N ARG A 28 1.40 3.16 -2.65
CA ARG A 28 2.56 4.03 -2.90
C ARG A 28 3.53 4.17 -1.73
N LEU A 29 3.08 3.91 -0.51
CA LEU A 29 3.82 4.13 0.73
C LEU A 29 5.02 3.18 0.85
N ALA A 30 6.22 3.73 1.09
CA ALA A 30 7.44 2.94 1.31
C ALA A 30 7.66 1.84 0.24
N ARG A 31 7.45 2.21 -1.03
CA ARG A 31 7.56 1.32 -2.19
C ARG A 31 9.00 0.89 -2.44
N PRO A 32 9.31 -0.42 -2.45
CA PRO A 32 10.61 -0.93 -2.89
C PRO A 32 10.90 -0.55 -4.34
N THR A 33 12.16 -0.19 -4.65
CA THR A 33 12.58 0.39 -5.94
C THR A 33 12.29 -0.51 -7.16
N PHE A 34 12.09 -1.80 -6.93
CA PHE A 34 11.82 -2.80 -7.96
C PHE A 34 10.43 -3.44 -7.87
N ARG A 35 9.50 -2.86 -7.09
CA ARG A 35 8.10 -3.31 -7.05
C ARG A 35 7.17 -2.22 -7.55
N LEU A 36 6.17 -2.61 -8.33
CA LEU A 36 5.13 -1.70 -8.84
C LEU A 36 4.32 -1.06 -7.70
N ARG A 37 4.05 -1.85 -6.64
CA ARG A 37 3.30 -1.44 -5.44
C ARG A 37 3.91 -2.01 -4.16
N ALA A 38 3.74 -1.27 -3.06
CA ALA A 38 4.20 -1.69 -1.74
C ALA A 38 3.25 -2.70 -1.09
N ILE A 39 1.96 -2.52 -1.34
CA ILE A 39 0.83 -3.32 -0.88
C ILE A 39 -0.10 -3.48 -2.09
N ASP A 40 -0.59 -4.69 -2.33
CA ASP A 40 -1.66 -4.95 -3.29
C ASP A 40 -3.03 -4.80 -2.61
N VAL A 41 -3.75 -3.73 -2.93
CA VAL A 41 -5.03 -3.41 -2.33
C VAL A 41 -6.14 -3.67 -3.32
N PHE A 42 -7.10 -4.51 -2.92
CA PHE A 42 -8.38 -4.60 -3.62
C PHE A 42 -9.39 -3.70 -2.93
N ARG A 43 -10.07 -2.85 -3.69
CA ARG A 43 -11.16 -2.00 -3.22
C ARG A 43 -12.43 -2.39 -3.94
N ASP A 44 -13.48 -2.70 -3.19
CA ASP A 44 -14.78 -2.97 -3.79
C ASP A 44 -15.33 -1.70 -4.46
N GLN A 45 -15.55 -1.74 -5.79
CA GLN A 45 -16.12 -0.60 -6.52
C GLN A 45 -17.61 -0.78 -6.79
N THR A 46 -18.24 -1.81 -6.24
CA THR A 46 -19.60 -2.20 -6.63
C THR A 46 -20.65 -1.29 -5.99
N SER A 47 -20.85 -0.14 -6.61
CA SER A 47 -22.11 0.58 -6.53
C SER A 47 -23.19 -0.24 -7.24
N LEU A 48 -23.99 -0.98 -6.47
CA LEU A 48 -25.38 -1.32 -6.86
C LEU A 48 -25.56 -2.04 -8.21
N SER A 49 -25.02 -3.25 -8.35
CA SER A 49 -25.62 -4.22 -9.28
C SER A 49 -25.83 -5.55 -8.56
N ALA A 50 -27.07 -5.83 -8.20
CA ALA A 50 -27.54 -7.08 -7.61
C ALA A 50 -27.51 -8.22 -8.65
N SER A 51 -26.43 -8.34 -9.41
CA SER A 51 -26.17 -9.44 -10.32
C SER A 51 -25.65 -10.61 -9.49
N PRO A 52 -26.19 -11.84 -9.61
CA PRO A 52 -25.76 -13.00 -8.84
C PRO A 52 -24.25 -13.30 -8.88
N GLY A 53 -23.55 -12.89 -9.95
CA GLY A 53 -22.10 -13.08 -10.10
C GLY A 53 -21.22 -12.06 -9.35
N VAL A 54 -21.77 -10.91 -8.96
CA VAL A 54 -20.98 -9.85 -8.29
C VAL A 54 -20.53 -10.32 -6.91
N TRP A 55 -21.43 -10.96 -6.17
CA TRP A 55 -21.08 -11.48 -4.84
C TRP A 55 -19.99 -12.56 -4.91
N THR A 56 -20.10 -13.49 -5.85
CA THR A 56 -19.10 -14.56 -6.01
C THR A 56 -17.72 -13.97 -6.27
N SER A 57 -17.63 -12.97 -7.15
CA SER A 57 -16.36 -12.27 -7.40
C SER A 57 -15.84 -11.53 -6.16
N ILE A 58 -16.71 -10.89 -5.37
CA ILE A 58 -16.31 -10.23 -4.11
C ILE A 58 -15.79 -11.27 -3.12
N VAL A 59 -16.47 -12.41 -2.97
CA VAL A 59 -16.04 -13.52 -2.11
C VAL A 59 -14.69 -14.07 -2.55
N ASP A 60 -14.44 -14.20 -3.85
CA ASP A 60 -13.14 -14.62 -4.38
C ASP A 60 -12.03 -13.62 -3.98
N HIS A 61 -12.31 -12.32 -4.05
CA HIS A 61 -11.36 -11.29 -3.60
C HIS A 61 -11.19 -11.27 -2.07
N LEU A 62 -12.25 -11.48 -1.29
CA LEU A 62 -12.19 -11.60 0.16
C LEU A 62 -11.32 -12.80 0.56
N ALA A 63 -11.58 -13.99 -0.01
CA ALA A 63 -10.79 -15.19 0.22
C ALA A 63 -9.34 -15.04 -0.24
N GLY A 64 -9.14 -14.29 -1.33
CA GLY A 64 -7.83 -13.96 -1.87
C GLY A 64 -7.07 -12.87 -1.10
N SER A 65 -7.65 -12.25 -0.08
CA SER A 65 -7.03 -11.12 0.64
C SER A 65 -6.44 -11.55 1.98
N ARG A 66 -5.26 -11.02 2.31
CA ARG A 66 -4.61 -11.33 3.59
C ARG A 66 -5.18 -10.54 4.77
N TRP A 67 -5.55 -9.29 4.55
CA TRP A 67 -6.12 -8.36 5.53
C TRP A 67 -7.43 -7.77 5.06
N PHE A 68 -8.29 -7.39 6.00
CA PHE A 68 -9.51 -6.66 5.74
C PHE A 68 -9.45 -5.30 6.42
N VAL A 69 -9.75 -4.24 5.68
CA VAL A 69 -9.77 -2.86 6.17
C VAL A 69 -11.20 -2.36 6.06
N LEU A 70 -11.83 -2.12 7.20
CA LEU A 70 -13.16 -1.54 7.28
C LEU A 70 -13.05 -0.01 7.38
N LEU A 71 -13.60 0.71 6.40
CA LEU A 71 -13.84 2.15 6.54
C LEU A 71 -15.13 2.35 7.33
N ALA A 72 -14.99 2.42 8.65
CA ALA A 72 -16.07 2.51 9.61
C ALA A 72 -16.73 3.89 9.56
N SER A 73 -18.02 3.90 9.26
CA SER A 73 -18.88 5.09 9.22
C SER A 73 -20.33 4.66 9.45
N PRO A 74 -21.24 5.56 9.88
CA PRO A 74 -22.65 5.23 10.02
C PRO A 74 -23.28 4.70 8.73
N ALA A 75 -22.84 5.21 7.58
CA ALA A 75 -23.27 4.74 6.27
C ALA A 75 -22.73 3.34 5.92
N SER A 76 -21.53 2.97 6.38
CA SER A 76 -20.99 1.61 6.23
C SER A 76 -21.72 0.63 7.16
N ALA A 77 -21.98 1.03 8.41
CA ALA A 77 -22.74 0.22 9.37
C ALA A 77 -24.17 -0.08 8.90
N ALA A 78 -24.81 0.89 8.21
CA ALA A 78 -26.14 0.72 7.62
C ALA A 78 -26.13 -0.01 6.26
N SER A 79 -24.96 -0.24 5.65
CA SER A 79 -24.85 -0.86 4.33
C SER A 79 -25.03 -2.38 4.42
N PRO A 80 -26.04 -2.97 3.76
CA PRO A 80 -26.19 -4.43 3.72
C PRO A 80 -25.00 -5.13 3.06
N TRP A 81 -24.31 -4.44 2.14
CA TRP A 81 -23.12 -5.00 1.48
C TRP A 81 -21.93 -5.10 2.44
N CYS A 82 -21.56 -3.98 3.09
CA CYS A 82 -20.49 -3.99 4.09
C CYS A 82 -20.78 -4.99 5.21
N GLN A 83 -22.05 -5.09 5.62
CA GLN A 83 -22.48 -6.06 6.63
C GLN A 83 -22.24 -7.52 6.18
N LYS A 84 -22.51 -7.86 4.91
CA LYS A 84 -22.24 -9.20 4.38
C LYS A 84 -20.75 -9.49 4.29
N GLU A 85 -19.95 -8.53 3.83
CA GLU A 85 -18.49 -8.68 3.74
C GLU A 85 -17.86 -8.88 5.12
N VAL A 86 -18.27 -8.08 6.10
CA VAL A 86 -17.80 -8.21 7.50
C VAL A 86 -18.17 -9.57 8.08
N LEU A 87 -19.41 -10.02 7.90
CA LEU A 87 -19.83 -11.34 8.40
C LEU A 87 -19.04 -12.47 7.75
N TRP A 88 -18.88 -12.42 6.42
CA TRP A 88 -18.09 -13.40 5.70
C TRP A 88 -16.64 -13.42 6.20
N TRP A 89 -16.02 -12.25 6.37
CA TRP A 89 -14.64 -12.15 6.85
C TRP A 89 -14.50 -12.74 8.26
N LEU A 90 -15.40 -12.41 9.17
CA LEU A 90 -15.39 -12.92 10.54
C LEU A 90 -15.54 -14.44 10.60
N GLU A 91 -16.35 -15.03 9.72
CA GLU A 91 -16.55 -16.47 9.64
C GLU A 91 -15.29 -17.22 9.15
N HIS A 92 -14.49 -16.61 8.27
CA HIS A 92 -13.37 -17.30 7.61
C HIS A 92 -11.98 -16.92 8.17
N HIS A 93 -11.83 -15.70 8.68
CA HIS A 93 -10.54 -15.14 9.12
C HIS A 93 -10.55 -14.59 10.55
N GLY A 94 -11.72 -14.33 11.13
CA GLY A 94 -11.85 -13.74 12.47
C GLY A 94 -11.47 -12.25 12.51
N THR A 95 -11.17 -11.76 13.72
CA THR A 95 -10.88 -10.34 13.99
C THR A 95 -9.38 -9.99 13.91
N GLU A 96 -8.49 -10.97 14.01
CA GLU A 96 -7.03 -10.78 14.06
C GLU A 96 -6.45 -10.05 12.84
N ARG A 97 -7.10 -10.17 11.69
CA ARG A 97 -6.69 -9.53 10.42
C ARG A 97 -7.68 -8.49 9.93
N LEU A 98 -8.47 -7.94 10.84
CA LEU A 98 -9.42 -6.88 10.59
C LEU A 98 -8.87 -5.56 11.14
N LEU A 99 -8.64 -4.59 10.26
CA LEU A 99 -8.23 -3.24 10.60
C LEU A 99 -9.42 -2.29 10.48
N ILE A 100 -9.52 -1.38 11.44
CA ILE A 100 -10.62 -0.43 11.52
C ILE A 100 -10.05 0.96 11.20
N ALA A 101 -10.63 1.62 10.21
CA ALA A 101 -10.36 3.01 9.91
C ALA A 101 -11.65 3.81 10.10
N LEU A 102 -11.73 4.59 11.17
CA LEU A 102 -12.91 5.37 11.51
C LEU A 102 -12.96 6.61 10.63
N THR A 103 -13.86 6.63 9.65
CA THR A 103 -13.96 7.73 8.69
C THR A 103 -15.10 8.69 9.03
N ASP A 104 -16.14 8.26 9.74
CA ASP A 104 -17.22 9.12 10.24
C ASP A 104 -17.88 8.49 11.48
N GLY A 105 -18.69 9.26 12.21
CA GLY A 105 -19.42 8.79 13.38
C GLY A 105 -18.56 8.63 14.64
N GLN A 106 -19.00 7.73 15.52
CA GLN A 106 -18.45 7.54 16.86
C GLN A 106 -18.35 6.06 17.21
N LEU A 107 -17.27 5.72 17.92
CA LEU A 107 -17.03 4.42 18.54
C LEU A 107 -16.87 4.62 20.03
N PHE A 108 -17.58 3.83 20.82
CA PHE A 108 -17.47 3.84 22.28
C PHE A 108 -17.27 2.42 22.75
N TRP A 109 -16.07 2.13 23.27
CA TRP A 109 -15.79 0.85 23.90
C TRP A 109 -16.34 0.84 25.34
N ASP A 110 -17.00 -0.25 25.71
CA ASP A 110 -17.43 -0.53 27.08
C ASP A 110 -16.56 -1.65 27.66
N ALA A 111 -15.55 -1.25 28.44
CA ALA A 111 -14.61 -2.17 29.07
C ALA A 111 -15.28 -3.15 30.05
N GLN A 112 -16.45 -2.83 30.62
CA GLN A 112 -17.16 -3.76 31.51
C GLN A 112 -17.85 -4.87 30.74
N ARG A 113 -18.30 -4.58 29.52
CA ARG A 113 -18.97 -5.55 28.63
C ARG A 113 -18.00 -6.28 27.72
N SER A 114 -16.73 -5.85 27.67
CA SER A 114 -15.74 -6.30 26.69
C SER A 114 -16.28 -6.22 25.26
N ASP A 115 -17.04 -5.16 24.97
CA ASP A 115 -17.64 -4.90 23.66
C ASP A 115 -17.91 -3.40 23.50
N PHE A 116 -18.35 -2.99 22.31
CA PHE A 116 -18.80 -1.62 22.09
C PHE A 116 -20.13 -1.33 22.81
N ASP A 117 -20.29 -0.09 23.27
CA ASP A 117 -21.59 0.46 23.61
C ASP A 117 -22.36 0.72 22.30
N TRP A 118 -23.13 -0.28 21.88
CA TRP A 118 -23.95 -0.24 20.68
C TRP A 118 -25.12 0.75 20.72
N THR A 119 -25.37 1.41 21.86
CA THR A 119 -26.37 2.50 21.93
C THR A 119 -25.78 3.84 21.50
N ARG A 120 -24.45 3.98 21.58
CA ARG A 120 -23.71 5.21 21.24
C ARG A 120 -22.82 5.04 20.02
N THR A 121 -22.36 3.82 19.76
CA THR A 121 -21.54 3.46 18.60
C THR A 121 -22.42 3.34 17.37
N ASP A 122 -22.15 4.17 16.36
CA ASP A 122 -22.92 4.21 15.11
C ASP A 122 -22.09 3.83 13.88
N ALA A 123 -20.75 3.84 13.97
CA ALA A 123 -19.87 3.62 12.83
C ALA A 123 -19.46 2.16 12.60
N MET A 124 -19.89 1.22 13.45
CA MET A 124 -19.50 -0.18 13.40
C MET A 124 -20.62 -1.08 12.86
N ALA A 125 -20.28 -2.00 11.97
CA ALA A 125 -21.23 -2.98 11.45
C ALA A 125 -21.77 -3.87 12.59
N PRO A 126 -23.11 -4.01 12.75
CA PRO A 126 -23.72 -4.84 13.81
C PRO A 126 -23.19 -6.27 13.93
N GLY A 127 -22.67 -6.86 12.84
CA GLY A 127 -22.06 -8.19 12.85
C GLY A 127 -20.80 -8.33 13.71
N LEU A 128 -20.20 -7.22 14.12
CA LEU A 128 -19.02 -7.17 14.98
C LEU A 128 -19.35 -7.23 16.48
N ARG A 129 -20.63 -7.21 16.85
CA ARG A 129 -21.09 -7.34 18.24
C ARG A 129 -20.56 -8.61 18.88
N GLY A 130 -19.89 -8.45 20.02
CA GLY A 130 -19.31 -9.55 20.81
C GLY A 130 -18.18 -10.31 20.10
N ARG A 131 -17.55 -9.74 19.07
CA ARG A 131 -16.48 -10.41 18.31
C ARG A 131 -15.08 -10.07 18.79
N PHE A 132 -14.92 -8.96 19.50
CA PHE A 132 -13.63 -8.53 20.05
C PHE A 132 -13.49 -8.97 21.51
N GLY A 133 -12.30 -9.44 21.90
CA GLY A 133 -11.99 -9.78 23.29
C GLY A 133 -11.43 -8.60 24.10
N GLU A 134 -10.89 -7.60 23.41
CA GLU A 134 -10.33 -6.37 23.96
C GLU A 134 -10.63 -5.19 23.02
N GLU A 135 -10.38 -3.97 23.49
CA GLU A 135 -10.63 -2.77 22.68
C GLU A 135 -9.78 -2.81 21.40
N PRO A 136 -10.39 -2.88 20.21
CA PRO A 136 -9.62 -2.95 18.97
C PRO A 136 -9.00 -1.60 18.66
N LEU A 137 -7.75 -1.63 18.21
CA LEU A 137 -7.10 -0.44 17.67
C LEU A 137 -7.80 -0.01 16.38
N TYR A 138 -8.02 1.30 16.24
CA TYR A 138 -8.55 1.89 15.03
C TYR A 138 -7.78 3.16 14.66
N VAL A 139 -7.77 3.47 13.36
CA VAL A 139 -7.15 4.68 12.82
C VAL A 139 -8.23 5.73 12.61
N ASP A 140 -8.14 6.86 13.31
CA ASP A 140 -9.09 7.97 13.12
C ASP A 140 -8.75 8.77 11.85
N LEU A 141 -9.69 8.76 10.91
CA LEU A 141 -9.67 9.45 9.63
C LEU A 141 -10.84 10.43 9.46
N ARG A 142 -11.61 10.72 10.51
CA ARG A 142 -12.75 11.65 10.44
C ARG A 142 -12.33 13.05 9.98
N TRP A 143 -11.17 13.49 10.44
CA TRP A 143 -10.54 14.74 10.02
C TRP A 143 -10.21 14.78 8.52
N ALA A 144 -10.00 13.63 7.87
CA ALA A 144 -9.64 13.56 6.46
C ALA A 144 -10.84 13.87 5.57
N ARG A 145 -12.07 13.59 6.01
CA ARG A 145 -13.29 13.99 5.28
C ARG A 145 -13.51 15.49 5.23
N ALA A 146 -13.09 16.20 6.28
CA ALA A 146 -13.21 17.65 6.35
C ALA A 146 -12.23 18.37 5.41
N LEU A 147 -11.27 17.64 4.81
CA LEU A 147 -10.38 18.19 3.81
C LEU A 147 -11.06 18.19 2.45
N ASP A 148 -11.15 19.38 1.86
CA ASP A 148 -11.72 19.60 0.53
C ASP A 148 -11.01 18.72 -0.54
N ARG A 149 -9.70 18.48 -0.36
CA ARG A 149 -8.90 17.49 -1.11
C ARG A 149 -7.82 16.85 -0.23
N PRO A 150 -8.08 15.70 0.41
CA PRO A 150 -7.06 14.98 1.14
C PRO A 150 -5.98 14.54 0.13
N THR A 151 -4.75 15.00 0.32
CA THR A 151 -3.65 14.62 -0.57
C THR A 151 -2.74 13.65 0.19
N ALA A 152 -2.23 12.62 -0.49
CA ALA A 152 -1.24 11.67 0.09
C ALA A 152 0.05 12.33 0.63
N ARG A 153 0.23 13.64 0.44
CA ARG A 153 1.31 14.44 1.00
C ARG A 153 1.00 15.04 2.38
N ASP A 154 -0.26 15.01 2.84
CA ASP A 154 -0.60 15.46 4.20
C ASP A 154 0.12 14.54 5.22
N PRO A 155 0.96 15.09 6.12
CA PRO A 155 1.67 14.31 7.12
C PRO A 155 0.75 13.46 8.02
N ARG A 156 -0.45 13.96 8.33
CA ARG A 156 -1.44 13.22 9.12
C ARG A 156 -1.97 12.02 8.36
N LEU A 157 -2.23 12.19 7.06
CA LEU A 157 -2.68 11.10 6.20
C LEU A 157 -1.58 10.06 6.03
N ARG A 158 -0.34 10.52 5.83
CA ARG A 158 0.83 9.64 5.77
C ARG A 158 0.98 8.81 7.05
N SER A 159 0.86 9.43 8.23
CA SER A 159 0.92 8.69 9.51
C SER A 159 -0.18 7.63 9.58
N ALA A 160 -1.43 8.00 9.25
CA ALA A 160 -2.54 7.06 9.26
C ALA A 160 -2.36 5.90 8.26
N LEU A 161 -1.80 6.18 7.07
CA LEU A 161 -1.44 5.15 6.09
C LEU A 161 -0.34 4.22 6.62
N LEU A 162 0.64 4.73 7.37
CA LEU A 162 1.66 3.92 8.02
C LEU A 162 1.07 3.03 9.11
N ASP A 163 0.09 3.54 9.88
CA ASP A 163 -0.63 2.77 10.91
C ASP A 163 -1.40 1.58 10.30
N LEU A 164 -1.98 1.76 9.11
CA LEU A 164 -2.63 0.67 8.36
C LEU A 164 -1.61 -0.24 7.67
N ALA A 165 -0.55 0.31 7.07
CA ALA A 165 0.42 -0.45 6.28
C ALA A 165 1.33 -1.34 7.14
N ALA A 166 1.66 -0.93 8.36
CA ALA A 166 2.52 -1.67 9.28
C ALA A 166 2.01 -3.11 9.55
N PRO A 167 0.77 -3.31 10.05
CA PRO A 167 0.23 -4.65 10.24
C PRO A 167 0.09 -5.40 8.91
N ILE A 168 -0.37 -4.73 7.84
CA ILE A 168 -0.53 -5.37 6.52
C ILE A 168 0.78 -5.97 6.02
N ARG A 169 1.91 -5.25 6.21
CA ARG A 169 3.24 -5.68 5.77
C ARG A 169 3.98 -6.53 6.80
N GLY A 170 3.53 -6.57 8.05
CA GLY A 170 4.27 -7.21 9.15
C GLY A 170 5.58 -6.48 9.48
N VAL A 171 5.64 -5.17 9.25
CA VAL A 171 6.84 -4.34 9.47
C VAL A 171 6.50 -3.22 10.44
N PRO A 172 7.36 -2.92 11.43
CA PRO A 172 7.15 -1.81 12.34
C PRO A 172 6.97 -0.46 11.65
N LYS A 173 6.10 0.39 12.21
CA LYS A 173 5.76 1.72 11.66
C LYS A 173 6.98 2.62 11.45
N ASP A 174 7.90 2.63 12.42
CA ASP A 174 9.15 3.40 12.42
C ASP A 174 10.11 2.96 11.29
N GLN A 175 10.11 1.67 10.97
CA GLN A 175 10.85 1.15 9.83
C GLN A 175 10.22 1.65 8.52
N LEU A 176 8.90 1.54 8.38
CA LEU A 176 8.20 2.03 7.18
C LEU A 176 8.34 3.54 6.98
N ASP A 177 8.33 4.33 8.05
CA ASP A 177 8.48 5.78 7.94
C ASP A 177 9.89 6.19 7.51
N GLY A 178 10.92 5.51 8.01
CA GLY A 178 12.32 5.77 7.67
C GLY A 178 12.80 5.16 6.35
N ASP A 179 12.06 4.21 5.78
CA ASP A 179 12.47 3.47 4.58
C ASP A 179 12.50 4.34 3.33
N ASP A 180 11.64 5.35 3.22
CA ASP A 180 11.68 6.30 2.10
C ASP A 180 13.05 7.02 2.03
N VAL A 181 13.64 7.38 3.19
CA VAL A 181 14.94 8.07 3.25
C VAL A 181 16.09 7.12 3.00
N ARG A 182 16.05 5.92 3.60
CA ARG A 182 17.12 4.91 3.48
C ARG A 182 17.20 4.35 2.07
N GLN A 183 16.05 4.08 1.46
CA GLN A 183 15.96 3.49 0.13
C GLN A 183 16.41 4.48 -0.95
N LEU A 184 16.03 5.76 -0.84
CA LEU A 184 16.54 6.80 -1.74
C LEU A 184 18.07 6.94 -1.67
N ARG A 185 18.68 6.84 -0.48
CA ARG A 185 20.14 6.90 -0.31
C ARG A 185 20.83 5.69 -0.96
N ARG A 186 20.32 4.49 -0.72
CA ARG A 186 20.89 3.24 -1.23
C ARG A 186 20.78 3.16 -2.76
N THR A 187 19.61 3.51 -3.30
CA THR A 187 19.38 3.55 -4.75
C THR A 187 20.24 4.61 -5.42
N ARG A 188 20.35 5.83 -4.86
CA ARG A 188 21.28 6.86 -5.37
C ARG A 188 22.73 6.41 -5.36
N TRP A 189 23.15 5.69 -4.33
CA TRP A 189 24.51 5.15 -4.25
C TRP A 189 24.77 4.07 -5.31
N LEU A 190 23.83 3.13 -5.49
CA LEU A 190 23.92 2.08 -6.52
C LEU A 190 23.96 2.65 -7.95
N PHE A 191 23.15 3.67 -8.25
CA PHE A 191 23.18 4.35 -9.54
C PHE A 191 24.49 5.13 -9.75
N ARG A 192 25.02 5.78 -8.71
CA ARG A 192 26.31 6.49 -8.78
C ARG A 192 27.48 5.52 -9.01
N SER A 193 27.49 4.36 -8.35
CA SER A 193 28.53 3.34 -8.57
C SER A 193 28.45 2.73 -9.97
N GLY A 194 27.24 2.46 -10.47
CA GLY A 194 27.05 1.96 -11.83
C GLY A 194 27.51 2.96 -12.90
N ALA A 195 27.16 4.24 -12.74
CA ALA A 195 27.61 5.29 -13.66
C ALA A 195 29.14 5.40 -13.69
N LEU A 196 29.80 5.39 -12.53
CA LEU A 196 31.27 5.44 -12.45
C LEU A 196 31.93 4.24 -13.15
N ALA A 197 31.39 3.03 -12.98
CA ALA A 197 31.92 1.83 -13.64
C ALA A 197 31.78 1.92 -15.17
N ILE A 198 30.65 2.40 -15.68
CA ILE A 198 30.44 2.63 -17.12
C ILE A 198 31.40 3.68 -17.66
N THR A 199 31.60 4.79 -16.94
CA THR A 199 32.54 5.84 -17.35
C THR A 199 33.98 5.32 -17.40
N LEU A 200 34.40 4.52 -16.41
CA LEU A 200 35.73 3.90 -16.41
C LEU A 200 35.90 2.91 -17.56
N ALA A 201 34.90 2.06 -17.81
CA ALA A 201 34.94 1.11 -18.93
C ALA A 201 35.02 1.83 -20.29
N ALA A 202 34.27 2.92 -20.46
CA ALA A 202 34.32 3.75 -21.66
C ALA A 202 35.70 4.43 -21.83
N ALA A 203 36.29 4.94 -20.74
CA ALA A 203 37.62 5.53 -20.78
C ALA A 203 38.69 4.50 -21.18
N VAL A 204 38.62 3.28 -20.65
CA VAL A 204 39.52 2.17 -21.04
C VAL A 204 39.34 1.80 -22.51
N ALA A 205 38.10 1.72 -22.99
CA ALA A 205 37.81 1.43 -24.40
C ALA A 205 38.37 2.51 -25.35
N VAL A 206 38.21 3.79 -24.99
CA VAL A 206 38.79 4.91 -25.74
C VAL A 206 40.32 4.84 -25.74
N TRP A 207 40.93 4.57 -24.58
CA TRP A 207 42.39 4.44 -24.48
C TRP A 207 42.93 3.30 -25.36
N GLN A 208 42.30 2.12 -25.34
CA GLN A 208 42.67 1.00 -26.20
C GLN A 208 42.50 1.31 -27.69
N ALA A 209 41.44 2.04 -28.06
CA ALA A 209 41.23 2.45 -29.45
C ALA A 209 42.35 3.39 -29.93
N VAL A 210 42.76 4.36 -29.10
CA VAL A 210 43.88 5.26 -29.42
C VAL A 210 45.17 4.48 -29.60
N GLU A 211 45.51 3.59 -28.66
CA GLU A 211 46.72 2.77 -28.72
C GLU A 211 46.74 1.86 -29.96
N ALA A 212 45.61 1.22 -30.28
CA ALA A 212 45.50 0.38 -31.47
C ALA A 212 45.70 1.19 -32.76
N THR A 213 45.22 2.44 -32.82
CA THR A 213 45.47 3.31 -33.97
C THR A 213 46.93 3.78 -34.05
N ALA A 214 47.59 4.01 -32.91
CA ALA A 214 49.00 4.36 -32.86
C ALA A 214 49.87 3.19 -33.36
N GLN A 215 49.60 1.96 -32.90
CA GLN A 215 50.30 0.75 -33.36
C GLN A 215 50.14 0.51 -34.85
N ARG A 216 48.93 0.71 -35.40
CA ARG A 216 48.69 0.60 -36.85
C ARG A 216 49.55 1.58 -37.66
N ARG A 217 49.61 2.85 -37.24
CA ARG A 217 50.44 3.88 -37.89
C ARG A 217 51.93 3.54 -37.87
N LEU A 218 52.42 2.99 -36.76
CA LEU A 218 53.81 2.56 -36.64
C LEU A 218 54.11 1.37 -37.59
N ALA A 219 53.23 0.37 -37.62
CA ALA A 219 53.39 -0.79 -38.51
C ALA A 219 53.31 -0.42 -40.01
N GLU A 220 52.47 0.55 -40.37
CA GLU A 220 52.40 1.10 -41.73
C GLU A 220 53.69 1.84 -42.09
N ALA A 221 54.21 2.69 -41.21
CA ALA A 221 55.46 3.42 -41.42
C ALA A 221 56.69 2.49 -41.55
N GLU A 222 56.73 1.39 -40.79
CA GLU A 222 57.78 0.38 -40.91
C GLU A 222 57.69 -0.39 -42.24
N ARG A 223 56.48 -0.71 -42.71
CA ARG A 223 56.27 -1.37 -44.01
C ARG A 223 56.68 -0.48 -45.17
N GLU A 224 56.35 0.80 -45.13
CA GLU A 224 56.74 1.76 -46.17
C GLU A 224 58.26 1.90 -46.24
N ARG A 225 58.96 1.92 -45.09
CA ARG A 225 60.43 1.95 -45.03
C ARG A 225 61.10 0.66 -45.50
N ALA A 226 60.43 -0.49 -45.34
CA ALA A 226 60.97 -1.77 -45.80
C ALA A 226 60.77 -1.99 -47.31
N LEU A 227 59.87 -1.23 -47.95
CA LEU A 227 59.57 -1.31 -49.38
C LEU A 227 60.31 -0.24 -50.22
N SER A 228 60.96 0.74 -49.57
CA SER A 228 61.82 1.76 -50.19
C SER A 228 63.29 1.36 -50.18
#